data_AF-A0A0R1YIZ0-F1
#
_entry.id   AF-A0A0R1YIZ0-F1
#
_cell.length_a   1.000
_cell.length_b   1.000
_cell.length_c   1.000
_cell.angle_alpha   90.00
_cell.angle_beta   90.00
_cell.angle_gamma   90.00
#
_symmetry.space_group_name_H-M   'P 1'
#
loop_
_entity.id
_entity.type
_entity.pdbx_description
1 polymer ?
#
loop_
_entity_poly.entity_id
_entity_poly.type
_entity_poly.pdbx_seq_one_letter_code
_entity_poly.pdbx_strand_id
1 'polypeptide(L)'
;MQKRRYKAKIGEKNYIIVGPGSEEHMAAVTNYLNEQLAQLKRLSPGITLEEASVLLAFNAVSTFLKQDRVDSEDHAHAPKNTQWEDKRDSVIDGDLFDDSNVPAKLTKQESD
;
A
#
# COMPACT_ATOMS: atom_id res chain seq x y z
N MET A 1 -9.13 -30.22 7.95
CA MET A 1 -8.01 -29.50 8.58
C MET A 1 -8.25 -29.43 10.09
N GLN A 2 -7.30 -29.84 10.92
CA GLN A 2 -7.44 -29.78 12.39
C GLN A 2 -7.14 -28.38 12.90
N LYS A 3 -8.08 -27.78 13.65
CA LYS A 3 -7.87 -26.53 14.38
C LYS A 3 -7.00 -26.82 15.60
N ARG A 4 -5.98 -25.99 15.86
CA ARG A 4 -5.11 -26.09 17.03
C ARG A 4 -5.31 -24.87 17.93
N ARG A 5 -5.08 -25.06 19.23
CA ARG A 5 -5.15 -24.02 20.26
C ARG A 5 -3.75 -23.53 20.59
N TYR A 6 -3.55 -22.22 20.57
CA TYR A 6 -2.27 -21.56 20.79
C TYR A 6 -2.38 -20.60 21.96
N LYS A 7 -1.42 -20.65 22.88
CA LYS A 7 -1.34 -19.68 23.98
C LYS A 7 -0.46 -18.52 23.54
N ALA A 8 -0.94 -17.29 23.70
CA ALA A 8 -0.20 -16.10 23.34
C ALA A 8 -0.31 -15.05 24.45
N LYS A 9 0.78 -14.34 24.71
CA LYS A 9 0.78 -13.16 25.57
C LYS A 9 0.90 -11.93 24.68
N ILE A 10 -0.17 -11.13 24.61
CA ILE A 10 -0.25 -9.92 23.80
C ILE A 10 -0.39 -8.73 24.75
N GLY A 11 0.59 -7.83 24.72
CA GLY A 11 0.78 -6.83 25.77
C GLY A 11 0.90 -7.50 27.15
N GLU A 12 -0.01 -7.14 28.05
CA GLU A 12 -0.06 -7.66 29.42
C GLU A 12 -1.08 -8.78 29.61
N LYS A 13 -1.82 -9.16 28.57
CA LYS A 13 -2.93 -10.11 28.64
C LYS A 13 -2.58 -11.44 27.97
N ASN A 14 -3.09 -12.53 28.53
CA ASN A 14 -2.94 -13.88 27.98
C ASN A 14 -4.20 -14.28 27.20
N TYR A 15 -4.01 -14.88 26.03
CA TYR A 15 -5.06 -15.29 25.11
C TYR A 15 -4.88 -16.72 24.65
N ILE A 16 -5.99 -17.36 24.29
CA ILE A 16 -6.02 -18.65 23.60
C ILE A 16 -6.56 -18.42 22.19
N ILE A 17 -5.72 -18.61 21.18
CA ILE A 17 -6.05 -18.42 19.77
C ILE A 17 -6.32 -19.79 19.15
N VAL A 18 -7.40 -19.92 18.38
CA VAL A 18 -7.77 -21.17 17.71
C VAL A 18 -7.77 -20.98 16.21
N GLY A 19 -6.90 -21.68 15.49
CA GLY A 19 -6.74 -21.47 14.05
C GLY A 19 -5.97 -22.58 13.31
N PRO A 20 -5.91 -22.49 11.98
CA PRO A 20 -5.23 -23.47 11.12
C PRO A 20 -3.70 -23.24 10.97
N GLY A 21 -3.13 -22.16 11.54
CA GLY A 21 -1.69 -21.86 11.44
C GLY A 21 -0.79 -22.82 12.23
N SER A 22 0.52 -22.82 11.97
CA SER A 22 1.53 -23.52 12.77
C SER A 22 1.85 -22.76 14.06
N GLU A 23 2.44 -23.44 15.05
CA GLU A 23 2.87 -22.79 16.31
C GLU A 23 3.89 -21.68 16.06
N GLU A 24 4.88 -21.95 15.19
CA GLU A 24 5.90 -20.98 14.79
C GLU A 24 5.29 -19.73 14.15
N HIS A 25 4.33 -19.91 13.23
CA HIS A 25 3.63 -18.79 12.62
C HIS A 25 2.87 -17.95 13.65
N MET A 26 2.15 -18.60 14.56
CA MET A 26 1.40 -17.91 15.62
C MET A 26 2.34 -17.17 16.60
N ALA A 27 3.50 -17.75 16.91
CA ALA A 27 4.52 -17.12 17.73
C ALA A 27 5.10 -15.88 17.04
N ALA A 28 5.43 -15.98 15.75
CA ALA A 28 5.91 -14.84 14.95
C ALA A 28 4.88 -13.71 14.90
N VAL A 29 3.60 -14.02 14.66
CA VAL A 29 2.50 -13.04 14.68
C VAL A 29 2.37 -12.38 16.06
N THR A 30 2.47 -13.16 17.14
CA THR A 30 2.41 -12.63 18.51
C THR A 30 3.56 -11.67 18.81
N ASN A 31 4.77 -12.01 18.39
CA ASN A 31 5.95 -11.16 18.57
C ASN A 31 5.79 -9.84 17.81
N TYR A 32 5.37 -9.91 16.54
CA TYR A 32 5.12 -8.72 15.72
C TYR A 32 4.06 -7.79 16.34
N LEU A 33 2.94 -8.35 16.82
CA LEU A 33 1.91 -7.59 17.54
C LEU A 33 2.48 -6.84 18.76
N ASN A 34 3.30 -7.52 19.56
CA ASN A 34 3.92 -6.92 20.74
C ASN A 34 4.92 -5.81 20.40
N GLU A 35 5.69 -5.98 19.33
CA GLU A 35 6.59 -4.94 18.83
C GLU A 35 5.84 -3.68 18.41
N GLN A 36 4.73 -3.83 17.68
CA GLN A 36 3.89 -2.71 17.26
C GLN A 36 3.25 -2.00 18.46
N LEU A 37 2.75 -2.75 19.45
CA LEU A 37 2.23 -2.17 20.69
C LEU A 37 3.32 -1.40 21.45
N ALA A 38 4.53 -1.95 21.54
CA ALA A 38 5.65 -1.26 22.18
C ALA A 38 6.03 0.02 21.43
N GLN A 39 6.00 0.00 20.10
CA GLN A 39 6.25 1.20 19.28
C GLN A 39 5.20 2.28 19.50
N LEU A 40 3.91 1.92 19.52
CA LEU A 40 2.83 2.87 19.80
C LEU A 40 3.00 3.53 21.18
N LYS A 41 3.33 2.74 22.22
CA LYS A 41 3.60 3.26 23.56
C LYS A 41 4.81 4.20 23.61
N ARG A 42 5.84 3.95 22.80
CA ARG A 42 7.02 4.84 22.70
C ARG A 42 6.69 6.17 22.01
N LEU A 43 5.89 6.12 20.95
CA LEU A 43 5.52 7.31 20.16
C LEU A 43 4.48 8.18 20.87
N SER A 44 3.59 7.59 21.66
CA SER A 44 2.57 8.29 22.42
C SER A 44 2.59 7.85 23.89
N PRO A 45 3.51 8.40 24.70
CA PRO A 45 3.53 8.15 26.14
C PRO A 45 2.20 8.55 26.77
N GLY A 46 1.52 7.61 27.43
CA GLY A 46 0.21 7.83 28.06
C GLY A 46 -0.98 7.24 27.32
N ILE A 47 -0.79 6.68 26.12
CA ILE A 47 -1.84 5.90 25.45
C ILE A 47 -2.20 4.66 26.27
N THR A 48 -3.49 4.41 26.42
CA THR A 48 -3.96 3.19 27.09
C THR A 48 -3.73 1.96 26.21
N LEU A 49 -3.72 0.77 26.81
CA LEU A 49 -3.62 -0.48 26.05
C LEU A 49 -4.81 -0.64 25.08
N GLU A 50 -5.98 -0.17 25.47
CA GLU A 50 -7.20 -0.26 24.64
C GLU A 50 -7.08 0.62 23.40
N GLU A 51 -6.74 1.90 23.55
CA GLU A 51 -6.53 2.82 22.43
C GLU A 51 -5.42 2.32 21.49
N ALA A 52 -4.30 1.85 22.05
CA ALA A 52 -3.21 1.27 21.26
C ALA A 52 -3.67 0.02 20.47
N SER A 53 -4.54 -0.81 21.05
CA SER A 53 -5.10 -1.99 20.38
C SER A 53 -6.03 -1.60 19.24
N VAL A 54 -6.84 -0.55 19.41
CA VAL A 54 -7.72 0.00 18.36
C VAL A 54 -6.89 0.54 17.20
N LEU A 55 -5.85 1.35 17.48
CA LEU A 55 -4.97 1.88 16.43
C LEU A 55 -4.22 0.77 15.69
N LEU A 56 -3.76 -0.24 16.41
CA LEU A 56 -3.09 -1.39 15.80
C LEU A 56 -4.03 -2.17 14.89
N ALA A 57 -5.27 -2.42 15.32
CA ALA A 57 -6.28 -3.07 14.50
C ALA A 57 -6.59 -2.24 13.23
N PHE A 58 -6.76 -0.93 13.38
CA PHE A 58 -6.96 -0.03 12.24
C PHE A 58 -5.79 -0.10 11.25
N ASN A 59 -4.56 0.00 11.75
CA ASN A 59 -3.36 -0.07 10.91
C ASN A 59 -3.24 -1.43 10.21
N ALA A 60 -3.55 -2.53 10.90
CA ALA A 60 -3.54 -3.87 10.31
C ALA A 60 -4.57 -4.03 9.19
N VAL A 61 -5.81 -3.58 9.40
CA VAL A 61 -6.87 -3.61 8.38
C VAL A 61 -6.53 -2.71 7.20
N SER A 62 -5.94 -1.53 7.44
CA SER A 62 -5.48 -0.64 6.37
C SER A 62 -4.42 -1.31 5.49
N THR A 63 -3.44 -1.99 6.10
CA THR A 63 -2.42 -2.75 5.36
C THR A 63 -3.04 -3.91 4.59
N PHE A 64 -3.95 -4.66 5.20
CA PHE A 64 -4.66 -5.75 4.53
C PHE A 64 -5.41 -5.27 3.28
N LEU A 65 -6.20 -4.20 3.41
CA LEU A 65 -6.94 -3.62 2.29
C LEU A 65 -6.03 -3.03 1.20
N LYS A 66 -4.84 -2.52 1.56
CA LYS A 66 -3.85 -2.09 0.57
C LYS A 66 -3.28 -3.27 -0.20
N GLN A 67 -2.94 -4.37 0.50
CA GLN A 67 -2.42 -5.57 -0.16
C GLN A 67 -3.45 -6.20 -1.09
N ASP A 68 -4.71 -6.35 -0.64
CA ASP A 68 -5.81 -6.86 -1.47
C ASP A 68 -6.01 -6.04 -2.75
N ARG A 69 -5.80 -4.73 -2.69
CA ARG A 69 -5.90 -3.83 -3.84
C ARG A 69 -4.72 -3.98 -4.80
N VAL A 70 -3.50 -4.10 -4.27
CA VAL A 70 -2.32 -4.37 -5.10
C VAL A 70 -2.46 -5.72 -5.82
N ASP A 71 -2.92 -6.76 -5.12
CA ASP A 71 -3.15 -8.09 -5.71
C ASP A 71 -4.22 -8.08 -6.83
N SER A 72 -5.17 -7.15 -6.77
CA SER A 72 -6.22 -6.98 -7.79
C SER A 72 -5.85 -6.01 -8.92
N GLU A 73 -4.94 -5.07 -8.69
CA GLU A 73 -4.43 -4.12 -9.70
C GLU A 73 -3.28 -4.70 -10.56
N ASP A 74 -2.57 -5.72 -10.08
CA ASP A 74 -1.53 -6.43 -10.85
C ASP A 74 -2.10 -7.27 -12.02
N HIS A 75 -3.41 -7.52 -12.03
CA HIS A 75 -4.09 -8.24 -13.13
C HIS A 75 -4.63 -7.30 -14.23
N ALA A 76 -4.45 -5.98 -14.11
CA ALA A 76 -4.94 -4.98 -15.06
C ALA A 76 -3.85 -4.31 -15.92
N HIS A 77 -2.61 -4.81 -15.89
CA HIS A 77 -1.55 -4.34 -16.81
C HIS A 77 -1.53 -5.21 -18.07
N ALA A 78 -2.43 -4.91 -19.02
CA ALA A 78 -2.32 -5.36 -20.39
C ALA A 78 -0.94 -4.97 -20.98
N PRO A 79 -0.30 -5.82 -21.80
CA PRO A 79 1.02 -5.51 -22.34
C PRO A 79 0.95 -4.22 -23.16
N LYS A 80 1.79 -3.23 -22.80
CA LYS A 80 1.98 -2.00 -23.58
C LYS A 80 2.62 -2.37 -24.92
N ASN A 81 1.82 -2.74 -25.91
CA ASN A 81 2.23 -2.64 -27.29
C ASN A 81 2.08 -1.18 -27.71
N THR A 82 3.16 -0.42 -27.64
CA THR A 82 3.15 0.87 -28.33
C THR A 82 4.52 1.14 -28.90
N GLN A 83 4.63 0.67 -30.15
CA GLN A 83 5.56 1.04 -31.19
C GLN A 83 5.62 2.58 -31.35
N TRP A 84 6.26 3.30 -30.43
CA TRP A 84 6.58 4.73 -30.62
C TRP A 84 7.86 5.21 -29.92
N GLU A 85 8.68 4.33 -29.35
CA GLU A 85 9.97 4.74 -28.77
C GLU A 85 11.18 4.67 -29.73
N ASP A 86 11.01 4.16 -30.96
CA ASP A 86 12.08 4.15 -31.99
C ASP A 86 12.21 5.44 -32.81
N LYS A 87 11.39 6.47 -32.55
CA LYS A 87 11.36 7.72 -33.37
C LYS A 87 11.87 8.97 -32.65
N ARG A 88 12.66 8.84 -31.57
CA ARG A 88 13.30 10.00 -30.93
C ARG A 88 14.76 10.21 -31.31
N ASP A 89 15.38 9.23 -31.96
CA ASP A 89 16.82 9.25 -32.23
C ASP A 89 17.20 9.58 -33.69
N SER A 90 16.27 10.10 -34.51
CA SER A 90 16.55 10.40 -35.93
C SER A 90 16.29 11.83 -36.41
N VAL A 91 15.96 12.77 -35.52
CA VAL A 91 15.79 14.18 -35.92
C VAL A 91 16.72 15.07 -35.09
N ILE A 92 18.01 14.88 -35.31
CA ILE A 92 19.01 15.93 -35.13
C ILE A 92 19.71 16.05 -36.48
N ASP A 93 19.29 17.01 -37.29
CA ASP A 93 20.20 17.85 -38.07
C ASP A 93 19.41 18.87 -38.92
N GLY A 94 19.75 20.14 -38.72
CA GLY A 94 19.81 21.16 -39.77
C GLY A 94 18.49 21.72 -40.30
N ASP A 95 18.33 23.03 -40.07
CA ASP A 95 17.64 23.97 -40.96
C ASP A 95 16.12 23.81 -41.14
N LEU A 96 15.37 24.75 -40.57
CA LEU A 96 14.85 25.92 -41.29
C LEU A 96 13.69 26.49 -40.47
N PHE A 97 13.86 27.73 -40.02
CA PHE A 97 12.75 28.54 -39.54
C PHE A 97 11.76 28.72 -40.69
N ASP A 98 10.56 28.14 -40.57
CA ASP A 98 9.38 28.54 -41.35
C ASP A 98 8.27 28.91 -40.36
N ASP A 99 8.03 30.21 -40.24
CA ASP A 99 7.13 30.88 -39.30
C ASP A 99 5.65 30.83 -39.75
N SER A 100 5.29 29.90 -40.64
CA SER A 100 3.97 29.88 -41.31
C SER A 100 2.92 28.97 -40.65
N ASN A 101 3.22 28.28 -39.55
CA ASN A 101 2.24 27.43 -38.88
C ASN A 101 2.09 27.72 -37.38
N VAL A 102 1.55 28.89 -37.07
CA VAL A 102 0.97 29.18 -35.76
C VAL A 102 -0.53 28.86 -35.80
N PRO A 103 -1.02 27.73 -35.25
CA PRO A 103 -2.45 27.59 -34.99
C PRO A 103 -2.85 28.62 -33.92
N ALA A 104 -3.65 29.58 -34.37
CA ALA A 104 -4.15 30.70 -33.59
C ALA A 104 -5.14 30.27 -32.49
N LYS A 105 -5.00 30.94 -31.34
CA LYS A 105 -6.00 31.18 -30.28
C LYS A 105 -6.39 29.99 -29.38
N LEU A 106 -5.77 30.00 -28.20
CA LEU A 106 -6.48 29.76 -26.94
C LEU A 106 -7.04 31.10 -26.45
N THR A 107 -8.35 31.37 -26.56
CA THR A 107 -8.98 32.49 -25.83
C THR A 107 -10.50 32.33 -25.64
N LYS A 108 -10.88 32.11 -24.36
CA LYS A 108 -12.07 32.57 -23.62
C LYS A 108 -13.45 31.93 -23.91
N GLN A 109 -14.07 31.35 -22.88
CA GLN A 109 -15.18 31.88 -22.01
C GLN A 109 -16.51 31.94 -22.79
N GLU A 110 -17.68 31.49 -22.35
CA GLU A 110 -18.33 31.14 -21.07
C GLU A 110 -19.55 30.28 -21.45
N SER A 111 -20.13 29.53 -20.52
CA SER A 111 -21.58 29.56 -20.33
C SER A 111 -21.94 29.02 -18.95
N ASP A 112 -22.93 29.67 -18.33
CA ASP A 112 -23.75 29.14 -17.24
C ASP A 112 -24.13 27.65 -17.42
#